data_AF-A0A5E4D7L6-F1
#
_entry.id   AF-A0A5E4D7L6-F1
#
_cell.length_a   1.000
_cell.length_b   1.000
_cell.length_c   1.000
_cell.angle_alpha   90.00
_cell.angle_beta   90.00
_cell.angle_gamma   90.00
#
_symmetry.space_group_name_H-M   'P 1'
#
loop_
_entity.id
_entity.type
_entity.pdbx_description
1 polymer ?
#
loop_
_entity_poly.entity_id
_entity_poly.type
_entity_poly.pdbx_seq_one_letter_code
_entity_poly.pdbx_strand_id
1 'polypeptide(L)' 'SLSQPVMTQSPSASASLGQTAKLACTLSSGYNSYWVDWFQQSPGKSPRFVMRVGTSGIVGSKGDGIPDRFSG' A
#
# COMPACT_ATOMS: atom_id res chain seq x y z
N SER A 1 13.11 3.95 25.88
CA SER A 1 12.02 4.40 25.01
C SER A 1 11.99 3.49 23.80
N LEU A 2 10.93 2.70 23.61
CA LEU A 2 10.73 1.94 22.37
C LEU A 2 10.02 2.89 21.40
N SER A 3 10.60 3.15 20.23
CA SER A 3 9.89 3.92 19.20
C SER A 3 8.75 3.08 18.63
N GLN A 4 7.77 3.74 18.00
CA GLN A 4 6.70 3.07 17.27
C GLN A 4 6.95 3.18 15.76
N PRO A 5 6.54 2.19 14.95
CA PRO A 5 6.60 2.29 13.51
C PRO A 5 5.67 3.41 13.02
N VAL A 6 6.17 4.23 12.11
CA VAL A 6 5.40 5.29 11.44
C VAL A 6 5.36 5.02 9.95
N MET A 7 4.16 5.15 9.36
CA MET A 7 3.96 5.06 7.92
C MET A 7 3.74 6.45 7.35
N THR A 8 4.53 6.83 6.35
CA THR A 8 4.41 8.10 5.63
C THR A 8 4.00 7.82 4.19
N GLN A 9 2.87 8.37 3.74
CA GLN A 9 2.36 8.24 2.37
C GLN A 9 2.26 9.60 1.69
N SER A 10 2.42 9.63 0.36
CA SER A 10 2.08 10.82 -0.44
C SER A 10 0.60 11.19 -0.25
N PRO A 11 0.25 12.48 -0.05
CA PRO A 11 -1.13 12.90 0.22
C PRO A 11 -2.08 12.70 -0.97
N SER A 12 -1.56 12.71 -2.19
CA SER A 12 -2.30 12.40 -3.40
C SER A 12 -1.37 11.95 -4.53
N ALA A 13 -1.94 11.30 -5.54
CA ALA A 13 -1.32 11.03 -6.82
C ALA A 13 -2.37 11.11 -7.93
N SER A 14 -1.98 11.60 -9.09
CA SER A 14 -2.84 11.70 -10.28
C SER A 14 -2.07 11.26 -11.51
N ALA A 15 -2.77 10.71 -12.49
CA ALA A 15 -2.20 10.31 -13.77
C ALA A 15 -3.24 10.47 -14.88
N SER A 16 -2.79 10.63 -16.11
CA SER A 16 -3.65 10.64 -17.29
C SER A 16 -4.29 9.26 -17.51
N LEU A 17 -5.40 9.22 -18.24
CA LEU A 17 -6.08 7.96 -18.57
C LEU A 17 -5.11 6.98 -19.25
N GLY A 18 -5.10 5.74 -18.79
CA GLY A 18 -4.20 4.68 -19.27
C GLY A 18 -2.78 4.72 -18.72
N GLN A 19 -2.41 5.75 -17.94
CA GLN A 19 -1.11 5.84 -17.28
C GLN A 19 -1.16 5.29 -15.84
N THR A 20 0.02 5.00 -15.28
CA THR A 20 0.14 4.49 -13.91
C THR A 20 0.21 5.64 -12.91
N ALA A 21 -0.70 5.66 -11.94
CA ALA A 21 -0.56 6.49 -10.75
C ALA A 21 0.27 5.75 -9.70
N LYS A 22 1.31 6.41 -9.17
CA LYS A 22 2.21 5.84 -8.15
C LYS A 22 1.99 6.51 -6.81
N LEU A 23 1.58 5.74 -5.81
CA LEU A 23 1.56 6.16 -4.40
C LEU A 23 2.84 5.67 -3.73
N ALA A 24 3.59 6.58 -3.11
CA ALA A 24 4.76 6.23 -2.31
C ALA A 24 4.35 6.06 -0.85
N CYS A 25 4.89 5.03 -0.21
CA CYS A 25 4.67 4.72 1.20
C CYS A 25 5.99 4.29 1.82
N THR A 26 6.36 4.92 2.93
CA THR A 26 7.65 4.68 3.61
C THR A 26 7.39 4.31 5.05
N LEU A 27 7.90 3.15 5.46
CA LEU A 27 7.96 2.75 6.86
C LEU A 27 9.21 3.37 7.50
N SER A 28 9.09 3.89 8.72
CA SER A 28 10.20 4.44 9.48
C SER A 28 11.39 3.47 9.56
N SER A 29 12.61 4.01 9.60
CA SER A 29 13.83 3.21 9.68
C SER A 29 13.88 2.34 10.94
N GLY A 30 14.54 1.18 10.84
CA GLY A 30 14.65 0.21 11.93
C GLY A 30 13.53 -0.83 12.02
N TYR A 31 12.52 -0.76 11.14
CA TYR A 31 11.35 -1.67 11.13
C TYR A 31 11.29 -2.57 9.89
N ASN A 32 12.41 -3.19 9.50
CA ASN A 32 12.51 -3.95 8.24
C ASN A 32 11.82 -5.34 8.24
N SER A 33 11.40 -5.83 9.41
CA SER A 33 10.74 -7.14 9.57
C SER A 33 9.22 -7.09 9.41
N TYR A 34 8.64 -5.90 9.24
CA TYR A 34 7.20 -5.71 9.12
C TYR A 34 6.73 -5.88 7.67
N TRP A 35 5.52 -6.38 7.53
CA TRP A 35 4.77 -6.30 6.28
C TRP A 35 3.91 -5.06 6.27
N VAL A 36 3.72 -4.50 5.08
CA VAL A 36 2.89 -3.32 4.82
C VAL A 36 1.64 -3.74 4.07
N ASP A 37 0.48 -3.51 4.69
CA ASP A 37 -0.81 -3.80 4.08
C ASP A 37 -1.37 -2.54 3.39
N TRP A 38 -1.74 -2.69 2.13
CA TRP A 38 -2.40 -1.65 1.36
C TRP A 38 -3.92 -1.85 1.38
N PHE A 39 -4.64 -0.75 1.62
CA PHE A 39 -6.09 -0.71 1.60
C PHE A 39 -6.57 0.38 0.64
N GLN A 40 -7.63 0.07 -0.11
CA GLN A 40 -8.36 1.05 -0.91
C GLN A 40 -9.68 1.37 -0.23
N GLN A 41 -10.00 2.66 -0.13
CA GLN A 41 -11.28 3.13 0.36
C GLN A 41 -11.89 4.13 -0.62
N SER A 42 -13.07 3.80 -1.14
CA SER A 42 -13.89 4.76 -1.89
C SER A 42 -14.74 5.59 -0.94
N PRO A 43 -15.12 6.82 -1.30
CA PRO A 43 -16.01 7.64 -0.47
C PRO A 43 -17.27 6.88 -0.05
N GLY A 44 -17.56 6.86 1.25
CA GLY A 44 -18.73 6.17 1.81
C GLY A 44 -18.67 4.64 1.84
N LYS A 45 -17.52 4.02 1.54
CA LYS A 45 -17.31 2.57 1.63
C LYS A 45 -16.31 2.21 2.73
N SER A 46 -16.38 0.97 3.21
CA SER A 46 -15.38 0.42 4.12
C SER A 46 -14.03 0.23 3.40
N PRO A 47 -12.90 0.29 4.12
CA PRO A 47 -11.60 -0.10 3.56
C PRO A 47 -11.64 -1.53 3.00
N ARG A 48 -11.02 -1.73 1.84
CA ARG A 48 -10.84 -3.05 1.20
C ARG A 48 -9.36 -3.36 1.10
N PHE A 49 -8.97 -4.55 1.52
CA PHE A 49 -7.60 -5.03 1.38
C PHE A 49 -7.22 -5.14 -0.10
N VAL A 50 -6.04 -4.60 -0.46
CA VAL A 50 -5.51 -4.62 -1.83
C VAL A 50 -4.41 -5.68 -1.94
N MET A 51 -3.37 -5.55 -1.13
CA MET A 51 -2.20 -6.42 -1.15
C MET A 51 -1.36 -6.23 0.11
N ARG A 52 -0.51 -7.21 0.42
CA ARG A 52 0.53 -7.13 1.44
C ARG A 52 1.88 -7.07 0.74
N VAL A 53 2.74 -6.15 1.16
CA VAL A 53 4.09 -5.96 0.61
C VAL A 53 5.12 -6.16 1.71
N GLY A 54 6.12 -6.98 1.45
CA GLY A 54 7.32 -7.15 2.27
C GLY A 54 8.55 -6.61 1.56
N THR A 55 9.72 -6.83 2.15
CA THR A 55 11.01 -6.37 1.59
C THR A 55 11.35 -6.98 0.23
N SER A 56 10.75 -8.12 -0.11
CA SER A 56 10.95 -8.83 -1.39
C SER A 56 9.79 -8.67 -2.38
N GLY A 57 8.84 -7.77 -2.12
CA GLY A 57 7.65 -7.55 -2.97
C GLY A 57 6.37 -8.09 -2.33
N ILE A 58 5.36 -8.41 -3.15
CA ILE A 58 4.05 -8.88 -2.69
C ILE A 58 4.17 -10.20 -1.93
N VAL A 59 3.53 -10.27 -0.77
CA VAL A 59 3.43 -11.47 0.06
C VAL A 59 2.03 -12.07 -0.10
N GLY A 60 1.94 -13.23 -0.77
CA GLY A 60 0.68 -13.92 -1.02
C GLY A 60 -0.10 -13.35 -2.21
N SER A 61 -1.43 -13.50 -2.17
CA SER A 61 -2.35 -13.03 -3.21
C SER A 61 -2.91 -11.63 -2.91
N LYS A 62 -3.35 -10.92 -3.96
CA LYS A 62 -4.14 -9.69 -3.80
C LYS A 62 -5.49 -10.00 -3.17
N GLY A 63 -6.13 -8.99 -2.59
CA GLY A 63 -7.49 -9.13 -2.05
C GLY A 63 -8.52 -9.54 -3.10
N ASP A 64 -9.63 -10.13 -2.64
CA ASP A 64 -10.67 -10.64 -3.53
C ASP A 64 -11.25 -9.55 -4.44
N GLY A 65 -11.29 -9.85 -5.75
CA GLY A 65 -11.78 -8.92 -6.77
C GLY A 65 -10.91 -7.68 -6.98
N ILE A 66 -9.67 -7.67 -6.48
CA ILE A 66 -8.68 -6.63 -6.79
C ILE A 66 -8.07 -6.91 -8.19
N PRO A 67 -8.18 -5.97 -9.14
CA PRO A 67 -7.69 -6.18 -10.50
C PRO A 67 -6.16 -6.26 -10.59
N ASP A 68 -5.66 -6.94 -11.63
CA ASP A 68 -4.21 -7.17 -11.77
C ASP A 68 -3.37 -5.92 -12.02
N ARG A 69 -4.01 -4.80 -12.39
CA ARG A 69 -3.34 -3.50 -12.58
C ARG A 69 -2.72 -2.88 -11.33
N PHE A 70 -2.97 -3.43 -10.14
CA PHE A 70 -2.28 -3.03 -8.91
C PHE A 70 -0.95 -3.79 -8.74
N SER A 71 0.11 -3.10 -8.38
CA SER A 71 1.44 -3.67 -8.11
C SER A 71 2.09 -2.99 -6.90
N GLY A 72 2.98 -3.71 -6.20
CA GLY A 72 3.65 -3.25 -4.97
C GLY A 72 5.10 -3.68 -4.91
#